data_AF-A0A2N6FAX2-F1
#
_entry.id   AF-A0A2N6FAX2-F1
#
_cell.length_a   1.000
_cell.length_b   1.000
_cell.length_c   1.000
_cell.angle_alpha   90.00
_cell.angle_beta   90.00
_cell.angle_gamma   90.00
#
_symmetry.space_group_name_H-M   'P 1'
#
loop_
_entity.id
_entity.type
_entity.pdbx_description
1 polymer ?
#
loop_
_entity_poly.entity_id
_entity_poly.type
_entity_poly.pdbx_seq_one_letter_code
_entity_poly.pdbx_strand_id
1 'polypeptide(L)'
;MPSSKAWPTRRQAAWTYCRDSRDGSGANSVRRCWECWSRSNTLAMKKLQTFAVHEGPLAGMLKERLEQEWVACLVRNQQLFAALGEIPFTECFPELWVVDAETWPRAKALLDQWLGGGSVSEAWTCSGCGELIEPPFSSCWRCGREHP
;
A
#
# COMPACT_ATOMS: atom_id res chain seq x y z
N MET A 1 -0.21 -11.77 26.13
CA MET A 1 -1.37 -10.92 25.78
C MET A 1 -1.30 -10.61 24.28
N PRO A 2 -2.09 -11.26 23.41
CA PRO A 2 -2.19 -10.86 22.02
C PRO A 2 -3.18 -9.69 21.91
N SER A 3 -2.73 -8.64 21.23
CA SER A 3 -3.51 -7.43 20.91
C SER A 3 -4.85 -7.77 20.25
N SER A 4 -5.89 -7.09 20.71
CA SER A 4 -7.28 -7.16 20.25
C SER A 4 -7.40 -6.81 18.76
N LYS A 5 -7.24 -7.80 17.88
CA LYS A 5 -7.62 -7.69 16.48
C LYS A 5 -9.14 -7.67 16.40
N ALA A 6 -9.71 -6.49 16.14
CA ALA A 6 -11.12 -6.34 15.87
C ALA A 6 -11.55 -7.32 14.77
N TRP A 7 -12.60 -8.09 15.05
CA TRP A 7 -13.09 -9.14 14.17
C TRP A 7 -13.47 -8.56 12.80
N PRO A 8 -13.18 -9.26 11.69
CA PRO A 8 -13.63 -8.84 10.37
C PRO A 8 -15.17 -8.81 10.36
N THR A 9 -15.78 -7.78 9.78
CA THR A 9 -17.23 -7.81 9.50
C THR A 9 -17.55 -9.07 8.68
N ARG A 10 -18.81 -9.55 8.75
CA ARG A 10 -19.30 -10.74 8.02
C ARG A 10 -18.91 -10.80 6.53
N ARG A 11 -18.55 -9.65 5.94
CA ARG A 11 -18.06 -9.41 4.57
C ARG A 11 -16.59 -9.82 4.32
N GLN A 12 -15.70 -9.69 5.31
CA GLN A 12 -14.29 -10.10 5.19
C GLN A 12 -14.09 -11.62 5.37
N ALA A 13 -14.99 -12.29 6.11
CA ALA A 13 -14.96 -13.75 6.30
C ALA A 13 -15.18 -14.55 4.99
N ALA A 14 -15.88 -13.97 4.01
CA ALA A 14 -16.06 -14.58 2.69
C ALA A 14 -14.76 -14.59 1.85
N TRP A 15 -13.83 -13.68 2.15
CA TRP A 15 -12.54 -13.55 1.46
C TRP A 15 -11.51 -14.57 1.99
N THR A 16 -11.48 -14.80 3.30
CA THR A 16 -10.63 -15.83 3.96
C THR A 16 -10.91 -17.24 3.44
N TYR A 17 -12.19 -17.60 3.29
CA TYR A 17 -12.58 -18.93 2.79
C TYR A 17 -12.07 -19.23 1.37
N CYS A 18 -11.90 -18.19 0.54
CA CYS A 18 -11.46 -18.32 -0.84
C CYS A 18 -9.93 -18.39 -0.99
N ARG A 19 -9.15 -17.85 -0.04
CA ARG A 19 -7.67 -17.84 -0.07
C ARG A 19 -7.06 -19.17 0.39
N ASP A 20 -7.75 -19.90 1.27
CA ASP A 20 -7.28 -21.16 1.86
C ASP A 20 -7.61 -22.41 1.03
N SER A 21 -8.38 -22.28 -0.05
CA SER A 21 -8.75 -23.41 -0.92
C SER A 21 -7.63 -23.76 -1.91
N ARG A 22 -6.56 -24.37 -1.41
CA ARG A 22 -5.45 -24.92 -2.23
C ARG A 22 -5.70 -26.37 -2.69
N ASP A 23 -6.89 -26.91 -2.43
CA ASP A 23 -7.34 -28.22 -2.92
C ASP A 23 -8.31 -28.07 -4.10
N GLY A 24 -7.90 -28.58 -5.25
CA GLY A 24 -8.56 -28.45 -6.55
C GLY A 24 -9.85 -29.24 -6.74
N SER A 25 -10.77 -29.22 -5.77
CA SER A 25 -12.05 -29.97 -5.85
C SER A 25 -13.31 -29.13 -5.68
N GLY A 26 -13.22 -27.79 -5.74
CA GLY A 26 -14.36 -26.87 -5.53
C GLY A 26 -14.59 -25.81 -6.61
N ALA A 27 -13.97 -25.92 -7.79
CA ALA A 27 -13.87 -24.84 -8.77
C ALA A 27 -15.21 -24.28 -9.33
N ASN A 28 -16.34 -24.97 -9.11
CA ASN A 28 -17.64 -24.61 -9.70
C ASN A 28 -18.60 -23.86 -8.75
N SER A 29 -18.35 -23.84 -7.42
CA SER A 29 -19.14 -23.01 -6.48
C SER A 29 -18.52 -21.63 -6.25
N VAL A 30 -17.19 -21.54 -6.42
CA VAL A 30 -16.39 -20.33 -6.17
C VAL A 30 -16.64 -19.22 -7.21
N ARG A 31 -16.81 -19.55 -8.50
CA ARG A 31 -17.15 -18.55 -9.54
C ARG A 31 -18.47 -17.84 -9.27
N ARG A 32 -19.45 -18.60 -8.76
CA ARG A 32 -20.81 -18.12 -8.46
C ARG A 32 -20.85 -17.11 -7.32
N CYS A 33 -19.91 -17.17 -6.38
CA CYS A 33 -19.85 -16.26 -5.24
C CYS A 33 -19.27 -14.89 -5.63
N TRP A 34 -18.22 -14.87 -6.47
CA TRP A 34 -17.65 -13.63 -7.01
C TRP A 34 -18.61 -12.93 -7.97
N GLU A 35 -19.29 -13.68 -8.86
CA GLU A 35 -20.28 -13.14 -9.80
C GLU A 35 -21.60 -12.72 -9.13
N CYS A 36 -22.05 -13.36 -8.04
CA CYS A 36 -23.23 -12.91 -7.28
C CYS A 36 -22.94 -11.69 -6.41
N TRP A 37 -21.74 -11.58 -5.83
CA TRP A 37 -21.33 -10.41 -5.05
C TRP A 37 -21.10 -9.19 -5.95
N SER A 38 -20.43 -9.35 -7.10
CA SER A 38 -20.22 -8.28 -8.08
C SER A 38 -21.52 -7.75 -8.71
N ARG A 39 -22.57 -8.59 -8.78
CA ARG A 39 -23.90 -8.18 -9.25
C ARG A 39 -24.72 -7.37 -8.22
N SER A 40 -24.36 -7.41 -6.94
CA SER A 40 -25.18 -6.84 -5.85
C SER A 40 -24.57 -5.59 -5.20
N ASN A 41 -23.32 -5.25 -5.50
CA ASN A 41 -22.62 -4.13 -4.87
C ASN A 41 -22.02 -3.23 -5.96
N THR A 42 -22.46 -1.97 -6.03
CA THR A 42 -21.82 -0.95 -6.87
C THR A 42 -20.48 -0.59 -6.24
N LEU A 43 -19.47 -1.42 -6.48
CA LEU A 43 -18.11 -1.20 -5.97
C LEU A 43 -17.55 0.04 -6.63
N ALA A 44 -17.69 1.18 -5.95
CA ALA A 44 -17.01 2.39 -6.33
C ALA A 44 -15.54 2.23 -5.95
N MET A 45 -14.70 1.94 -6.95
CA MET A 45 -13.26 1.93 -6.75
C MET A 45 -12.80 3.34 -6.39
N LYS A 46 -11.90 3.44 -5.41
CA LYS A 46 -11.39 4.74 -4.96
C LYS A 46 -9.87 4.75 -4.94
N LYS A 47 -9.28 5.78 -5.54
CA LYS A 47 -7.83 5.99 -5.54
C LYS A 47 -7.32 6.21 -4.13
N LEU A 48 -6.24 5.52 -3.78
CA LEU A 48 -5.58 5.63 -2.48
C LEU A 48 -4.38 6.58 -2.56
N GLN A 49 -3.46 6.33 -3.49
CA GLN A 49 -2.25 7.12 -3.67
C GLN A 49 -1.70 6.99 -5.10
N THR A 50 -1.06 8.06 -5.58
CA THR A 50 -0.24 8.06 -6.79
C THR A 50 1.23 8.08 -6.38
N PHE A 51 2.05 7.27 -7.04
CA PHE A 51 3.48 7.11 -6.77
C PHE A 51 4.32 7.72 -7.88
N ALA A 52 5.54 8.16 -7.56
CA ALA A 52 6.49 8.52 -8.60
C ALA A 52 6.88 7.28 -9.44
N VAL A 53 7.31 7.48 -10.68
CA VAL A 53 7.68 6.36 -11.58
C VAL A 53 8.75 5.45 -10.96
N HIS A 54 9.73 6.03 -10.28
CA HIS A 54 10.80 5.27 -9.61
C HIS A 54 10.33 4.52 -8.36
N GLU A 55 9.16 4.86 -7.82
CA GLU A 55 8.53 4.21 -6.67
C GLU A 55 7.53 3.12 -7.09
N GLY A 56 7.49 2.73 -8.38
CA GLY A 56 6.63 1.64 -8.85
C GLY A 56 6.75 0.33 -8.05
N PRO A 57 7.95 -0.14 -7.67
CA PRO A 57 8.10 -1.30 -6.79
C PRO A 57 7.45 -1.12 -5.42
N LEU A 58 7.47 0.09 -4.85
CA LEU A 58 6.83 0.42 -3.58
C LEU A 58 5.31 0.28 -3.69
N ALA A 59 4.70 0.71 -4.79
CA ALA A 59 3.27 0.53 -5.04
C ALA A 59 2.87 -0.96 -5.05
N GLY A 60 3.68 -1.81 -5.69
CA GLY A 60 3.49 -3.27 -5.71
C GLY A 60 3.61 -3.90 -4.32
N MET A 61 4.66 -3.56 -3.57
CA MET A 61 4.85 -4.03 -2.19
C MET A 61 3.69 -3.60 -1.27
N LEU A 62 3.22 -2.36 -1.39
CA LEU A 62 2.10 -1.85 -0.60
C LEU A 62 0.79 -2.55 -0.94
N LYS A 63 0.55 -2.87 -2.22
CA LYS A 63 -0.59 -3.71 -2.63
C LYS A 63 -0.55 -5.07 -1.91
N GLU A 64 0.58 -5.77 -1.97
CA GLU A 64 0.71 -7.08 -1.33
C GLU A 64 0.45 -7.00 0.18
N ARG A 65 0.97 -5.96 0.84
CA ARG A 65 0.77 -5.73 2.27
C ARG A 65 -0.69 -5.40 2.62
N LEU A 66 -1.37 -4.60 1.80
CA LEU A 66 -2.81 -4.33 1.96
C LEU A 66 -3.65 -5.61 1.77
N GLU A 67 -3.29 -6.46 0.81
CA GLU A 67 -3.96 -7.75 0.59
C GLU A 67 -3.72 -8.74 1.75
N GLN A 68 -2.58 -8.67 2.45
CA GLN A 68 -2.36 -9.41 3.69
C GLN A 68 -3.26 -8.91 4.83
N GLU A 69 -3.58 -7.62 4.85
CA GLU A 69 -4.51 -6.98 5.78
C GLU A 69 -5.98 -7.07 5.34
N TRP A 70 -6.30 -7.93 4.36
CA TRP A 70 -7.65 -8.16 3.85
C TRP A 70 -8.30 -6.94 3.19
N VAL A 71 -7.49 -6.07 2.59
CA VAL A 71 -7.94 -4.93 1.78
C VAL A 71 -7.74 -5.27 0.30
N ALA A 72 -8.84 -5.43 -0.43
CA ALA A 72 -8.79 -5.67 -1.88
C ALA A 72 -8.35 -4.39 -2.61
N CYS A 73 -7.22 -4.47 -3.32
CA CYS A 73 -6.62 -3.34 -4.02
C CYS A 73 -5.95 -3.75 -5.32
N LEU A 74 -5.66 -2.77 -6.17
CA LEU A 74 -4.95 -2.97 -7.43
C LEU A 74 -4.06 -1.76 -7.73
N VAL A 75 -3.02 -2.00 -8.54
CA VAL A 75 -2.16 -0.95 -9.05
C VAL A 75 -2.51 -0.71 -10.51
N ARG A 76 -2.87 0.53 -10.86
CA ARG A 76 -3.05 0.98 -12.24
C ARG A 76 -1.75 1.59 -12.74
N ASN A 77 -1.57 1.59 -14.06
CA ASN A 77 -0.46 2.25 -14.76
C ASN A 77 0.95 1.70 -14.43
N GLN A 78 1.05 0.53 -13.77
CA GLN A 78 2.33 -0.06 -13.36
C GLN A 78 3.25 -0.45 -14.53
N GLN A 79 2.69 -0.72 -15.71
CA GLN A 79 3.43 -1.23 -16.87
C GLN A 79 3.43 -0.28 -18.08
N LEU A 80 2.91 0.95 -17.94
CA LEU A 80 2.87 1.92 -19.04
C LEU A 80 4.26 2.43 -19.46
N PHE A 81 5.28 2.22 -18.62
CA PHE A 81 6.67 2.55 -18.97
C PHE A 81 7.22 1.67 -20.12
N ALA A 82 6.67 0.46 -20.33
CA ALA A 82 7.10 -0.42 -21.42
C ALA A 82 6.53 -0.02 -22.79
N ALA A 83 5.49 0.84 -22.83
CA ALA A 83 4.98 1.45 -24.05
C ALA A 83 5.85 2.67 -24.41
N LEU A 84 7.05 2.38 -24.90
CA LEU A 84 8.04 3.35 -25.35
C LEU A 84 7.45 4.28 -26.44
N GLY A 85 7.42 5.59 -26.14
CA GLY A 85 7.48 6.66 -27.15
C GLY A 85 6.27 7.57 -27.33
N GLU A 86 5.06 7.14 -26.93
CA GLU A 86 3.83 7.85 -27.33
C GLU A 86 2.96 8.36 -26.17
N ILE A 87 3.24 7.98 -24.92
CA ILE A 87 2.42 8.33 -23.75
C ILE A 87 3.12 9.42 -22.92
N PRO A 88 2.43 10.54 -22.59
CA PRO A 88 2.97 11.57 -21.70
C PRO A 88 3.38 10.99 -20.34
N PHE A 89 4.55 11.37 -19.82
CA PHE A 89 5.12 10.84 -18.57
C PHE A 89 4.16 10.93 -17.36
N THR A 90 3.25 11.90 -17.37
CA THR A 90 2.24 12.10 -16.33
C THR A 90 1.19 11.01 -16.27
N GLU A 91 0.94 10.30 -17.36
CA GLU A 91 -0.02 9.19 -17.43
C GLU A 91 0.60 7.85 -17.02
N CYS A 92 1.93 7.82 -16.85
CA CYS A 92 2.68 6.62 -16.49
C CYS A 92 2.87 6.44 -14.98
N PHE A 93 2.36 7.36 -14.15
CA PHE A 93 2.50 7.26 -12.71
C PHE A 93 1.69 6.09 -12.16
N PRO A 94 2.33 5.15 -11.42
CA PRO A 94 1.61 4.06 -10.78
C PRO A 94 0.60 4.59 -9.77
N GLU A 95 -0.62 4.07 -9.80
CA GLU A 95 -1.66 4.46 -8.86
C GLU A 95 -2.18 3.24 -8.10
N LEU A 96 -2.22 3.33 -6.77
CA LEU A 96 -2.83 2.31 -5.92
C LEU A 96 -4.29 2.65 -5.66
N TRP A 97 -5.18 1.69 -5.91
CA TRP A 97 -6.62 1.84 -5.81
C TRP A 97 -7.20 0.76 -4.90
N VAL A 98 -8.20 1.13 -4.10
CA VAL A 98 -8.99 0.20 -3.30
C VAL A 98 -10.26 -0.17 -4.09
N VAL A 99 -10.59 -1.46 -4.13
CA VAL A 99 -11.73 -1.98 -4.90
C VAL A 99 -13.06 -1.58 -4.26
N ASP A 100 -13.10 -1.50 -2.93
CA ASP A 100 -14.28 -1.12 -2.15
C ASP A 100 -14.07 0.20 -1.40
N ALA A 101 -14.86 1.23 -1.75
CA ALA A 101 -14.82 2.52 -1.08
C ALA A 101 -15.04 2.44 0.43
N GLU A 102 -15.81 1.48 0.93
CA GLU A 102 -16.04 1.30 2.38
C GLU A 102 -14.74 0.93 3.11
N THR A 103 -13.84 0.21 2.45
CA THR A 103 -12.54 -0.20 3.02
C THR A 103 -11.44 0.85 2.86
N TRP A 104 -11.70 1.91 2.10
CA TRP A 104 -10.73 2.97 1.83
C TRP A 104 -10.18 3.65 3.10
N PRO A 105 -10.99 4.01 4.14
CA PRO A 105 -10.46 4.66 5.34
C PRO A 105 -9.45 3.78 6.07
N ARG A 106 -9.71 2.47 6.16
CA ARG A 106 -8.78 1.50 6.75
C ARG A 106 -7.50 1.39 5.93
N ALA A 107 -7.63 1.29 4.60
CA ALA A 107 -6.48 1.21 3.70
C ALA A 107 -5.57 2.44 3.85
N LYS A 108 -6.17 3.63 3.95
CA LYS A 108 -5.44 4.89 4.12
C LYS A 108 -4.69 4.94 5.45
N ALA A 109 -5.33 4.54 6.55
CA ALA A 109 -4.71 4.50 7.87
C ALA A 109 -3.51 3.52 7.92
N LEU A 110 -3.64 2.34 7.32
CA LEU A 110 -2.53 1.37 7.22
C LEU A 110 -1.37 1.94 6.40
N LEU A 111 -1.67 2.55 5.26
CA LEU A 111 -0.67 3.15 4.39
C LEU A 111 0.05 4.31 5.07
N ASP A 112 -0.67 5.18 5.79
CA ASP A 112 -0.08 6.27 6.57
C ASP A 112 0.78 5.76 7.72
N GLN A 113 0.39 4.67 8.38
CA GLN A 113 1.22 4.05 9.41
C GLN A 113 2.53 3.50 8.82
N TRP A 114 2.50 2.93 7.61
CA TRP A 114 3.68 2.32 7.01
C TRP A 114 4.62 3.35 6.38
N LEU A 115 4.09 4.40 5.77
CA LEU A 115 4.87 5.47 5.14
C LEU A 115 5.26 6.58 6.13
N GLY A 116 4.40 6.88 7.10
CA GLY A 116 4.62 7.89 8.14
C GLY A 116 5.62 7.47 9.23
N GLY A 117 6.23 6.29 9.11
CA GLY A 117 7.34 5.86 9.96
C GLY A 117 8.65 6.63 9.71
N GLY A 118 8.72 7.45 8.66
CA GLY A 118 9.74 8.49 8.56
C GLY A 118 9.34 9.63 9.48
N SER A 119 9.90 9.66 10.69
CA SER A 119 9.86 10.86 11.51
C SER A 119 10.31 12.03 10.63
N VAL A 120 9.55 13.13 10.67
CA VAL A 120 10.11 14.43 10.31
C VAL A 120 11.23 14.64 11.33
N SER A 121 12.44 14.14 11.03
CA SER A 121 13.60 14.59 11.78
C SER A 121 13.68 16.08 11.52
N GLU A 122 13.93 16.86 12.55
CA GLU A 122 14.23 18.26 12.36
C GLU A 122 15.70 18.37 11.95
N ALA A 123 16.07 19.46 11.27
CA ALA A 123 17.48 19.73 11.05
C ALA A 123 18.18 19.88 12.42
N TRP A 124 19.32 19.23 12.59
CA TRP A 124 20.04 19.19 13.85
C TRP A 124 21.46 19.71 13.66
N THR A 125 22.01 20.36 14.69
CA THR A 125 23.40 20.84 14.65
C THR A 125 24.31 19.82 15.30
N CYS A 126 25.37 19.41 14.60
CA CYS A 126 26.32 18.44 15.12
C CYS A 126 27.10 19.00 16.32
N SER A 127 27.02 18.32 17.47
CA SER A 127 27.79 18.67 18.67
C SER A 127 29.31 18.49 18.52
N GLY A 128 29.78 17.80 17.47
CA GLY A 128 31.20 17.57 17.21
C GLY A 128 31.87 18.66 16.37
N CYS A 129 31.22 19.12 15.30
CA CYS A 129 31.82 20.07 14.35
C CYS A 129 30.97 21.31 14.06
N GLY A 130 29.78 21.43 14.67
CA GLY A 130 28.88 22.58 14.50
C GLY A 130 28.14 22.65 13.17
N GLU A 131 28.16 21.58 12.38
CA GLU A 131 27.51 21.54 11.06
C GLU A 131 25.99 21.36 11.21
N LEU A 132 25.21 22.08 10.41
CA LEU A 132 23.76 21.86 10.33
C LEU A 132 23.49 20.66 9.42
N ILE A 133 22.88 19.62 9.98
CA ILE A 133 22.57 18.38 9.30
C ILE A 133 21.06 18.34 9.07
N GLU A 134 20.67 18.35 7.79
CA GLU A 134 19.29 18.15 7.39
C GLU A 134 18.94 16.65 7.40
N PRO A 135 17.66 16.29 7.64
CA PRO A 135 17.18 14.92 7.51
C PRO A 135 17.48 14.32 6.13
N PRO A 136 17.57 12.99 5.99
CA PRO A 136 17.21 11.93 6.95
C PRO A 136 18.42 11.33 7.70
N PHE A 137 19.56 12.02 7.71
CA PHE A 137 20.80 11.44 8.20
C PHE A 137 20.84 11.34 9.74
N SER A 138 21.07 10.13 10.24
CA SER A 138 21.28 9.84 11.67
C SER A 138 22.72 10.11 12.13
N SER A 139 23.61 10.53 11.23
CA SER A 139 25.02 10.81 11.52
C SER A 139 25.52 12.01 10.74
N CYS A 140 26.43 12.77 11.33
CA CYS A 140 27.02 13.95 10.72
C CYS A 140 27.95 13.56 9.56
N TRP A 141 27.69 14.07 8.35
CA TRP A 141 28.51 13.79 7.16
C TRP A 141 29.95 14.32 7.27
N ARG A 142 30.16 15.38 8.06
CA ARG A 142 31.49 15.99 8.24
C ARG A 142 32.41 15.26 9.24
N CYS A 143 31.88 14.76 10.36
CA CYS A 143 32.70 14.15 11.41
C CYS A 143 32.27 12.74 11.84
N GLY A 144 31.21 12.17 11.23
CA GLY A 144 30.72 10.82 11.51
C GLY A 144 30.00 10.62 12.85
N ARG A 145 29.79 11.69 13.63
CA ARG A 145 29.13 11.61 14.94
C ARG A 145 27.62 11.37 14.78
N GLU A 146 27.05 10.48 15.58
CA GLU A 146 25.61 10.19 15.57
C GLU A 146 24.77 11.35 16.12
N HIS A 147 23.52 11.41 15.66
CA HIS A 147 22.49 12.32 16.17
C HIS A 147 22.30 12.10 17.68
N PRO A 148 22.17 13.16 18.51
CA PRO A 148 21.89 13.05 19.94
C PRO A 148 20.59 12.31 20.29
#